data_AF-A0A954RFG1-F1
#
_entry.id   AF-A0A954RFG1-F1
#
_cell.length_a   1.000
_cell.length_b   1.000
_cell.length_c   1.000
_cell.angle_alpha   90.00
_cell.angle_beta   90.00
_cell.angle_gamma   90.00
#
_symmetry.space_group_name_H-M   'P 1'
#
loop_
_entity.id
_entity.type
_entity.pdbx_description
1 polymer ?
#
loop_
_entity_poly.entity_id
_entity_poly.type
_entity_poly.pdbx_seq_one_letter_code
_entity_poly.pdbx_strand_id
1 'polypeptide(L)'
;YSMFRSINLALQVMMALPMAFIGSVVALVVTGQTLTIAAMVGFISLAGIASRNGILLLNHYLHLVKYEGEDWSQAMIVRAGVERLAPVLMTALTSGIGLVPLVIAGGEPGKEILYPVATVILGGLISSTMLDFFVHPALFWLMGLRAAERVVNSSDSEQRLLDGSSSPSSVDANAADVATAR
;
A
#
# COMPACT_ATOMS: atom_id res chain seq x y z
N TYR A 1 5.12 9.39 9.12
CA TYR A 1 5.88 10.63 8.88
C TYR A 1 7.40 10.43 8.90
N SER A 2 7.99 9.85 9.96
CA SER A 2 9.46 9.68 10.06
C SER A 2 10.11 8.87 8.91
N MET A 3 9.43 7.85 8.37
CA MET A 3 10.02 6.95 7.37
C MET A 3 9.85 7.38 5.90
N PHE A 4 8.83 8.19 5.56
CA PHE A 4 8.41 8.40 4.15
C PHE A 4 8.45 9.84 3.64
N ARG A 5 8.62 10.84 4.53
CA ARG A 5 8.77 12.28 4.18
C ARG A 5 7.75 12.85 3.15
N SER A 6 6.60 12.19 2.93
CA SER A 6 5.56 12.61 1.99
C SER A 6 4.16 12.26 2.53
N ILE A 7 3.28 13.28 2.54
CA ILE A 7 1.91 13.22 3.07
C ILE A 7 1.01 12.34 2.18
N ASN A 8 1.24 12.37 0.87
CA ASN A 8 0.42 11.66 -0.11
C ASN A 8 0.54 10.13 0.05
N LEU A 9 1.75 9.65 0.36
CA LEU A 9 2.00 8.22 0.57
C LEU A 9 1.37 7.71 1.88
N ALA A 10 1.40 8.53 2.93
CA ALA A 10 0.71 8.23 4.17
C ALA A 10 -0.82 8.16 3.98
N LEU A 11 -1.40 9.09 3.21
CA LEU A 11 -2.82 9.09 2.87
C LEU A 11 -3.25 7.84 2.12
N GLN A 12 -2.40 7.35 1.20
CA GLN A 12 -2.69 6.15 0.42
C GLN A 12 -2.73 4.88 1.29
N VAL A 13 -1.85 4.76 2.28
CA VAL A 13 -1.92 3.70 3.30
C VAL A 13 -3.16 3.88 4.19
N MET A 14 -3.47 5.12 4.57
CA MET A 14 -4.63 5.40 5.43
C MET A 14 -5.96 5.07 4.76
N MET A 15 -6.06 5.04 3.43
CA MET A 15 -7.27 4.58 2.73
C MET A 15 -7.61 3.10 2.97
N ALA A 16 -6.65 2.26 3.35
CA ALA A 16 -6.91 0.85 3.66
C ALA A 16 -7.71 0.68 4.97
N LEU A 17 -7.55 1.59 5.93
CA LEU A 17 -8.20 1.53 7.25
C LEU A 17 -9.74 1.64 7.17
N PRO A 18 -10.35 2.68 6.56
CA PRO A 18 -11.80 2.79 6.49
C PRO A 18 -12.43 1.60 5.77
N MET A 19 -11.75 1.03 4.77
CA MET A 19 -12.23 -0.15 4.07
C MET A 19 -12.26 -1.39 4.95
N ALA A 20 -11.19 -1.63 5.71
CA ALA A 20 -11.15 -2.71 6.68
C ALA A 20 -12.25 -2.54 7.76
N PHE A 21 -12.45 -1.30 8.24
CA PHE A 21 -13.50 -1.00 9.22
C PHE A 21 -14.91 -1.29 8.70
N ILE A 22 -15.22 -0.92 7.46
CA ILE A 22 -16.53 -1.20 6.85
C ILE A 22 -16.80 -2.71 6.86
N GLY A 23 -15.84 -3.53 6.43
CA GLY A 23 -15.97 -4.99 6.43
C GLY A 23 -16.26 -5.58 7.81
N SER A 24 -15.56 -5.09 8.83
CA SER A 24 -15.77 -5.53 10.22
C SER A 24 -17.12 -5.13 10.79
N VAL A 25 -17.57 -3.90 10.52
CA VAL A 25 -18.89 -3.43 10.97
C VAL A 25 -19.98 -4.25 10.30
N VAL A 26 -19.87 -4.49 8.98
CA VAL A 26 -20.79 -5.36 8.24
C VAL A 26 -20.81 -6.77 8.84
N ALA A 27 -19.65 -7.34 9.17
CA ALA A 27 -19.59 -8.67 9.78
C ALA A 27 -20.29 -8.74 11.14
N LEU A 28 -20.10 -7.74 12.02
CA LEU A 28 -20.82 -7.64 13.30
C LEU A 28 -22.33 -7.53 13.12
N VAL A 29 -22.78 -6.73 12.14
CA VAL A 29 -24.21 -6.56 11.86
C VAL A 29 -24.82 -7.86 11.33
N VAL A 30 -24.11 -8.57 10.43
CA VAL A 30 -24.57 -9.86 9.87
C VAL A 30 -24.64 -10.95 10.94
N THR A 31 -23.71 -10.98 11.89
CA THR A 31 -23.75 -11.93 13.02
C THR A 31 -24.63 -11.48 14.19
N GLY A 32 -25.29 -10.32 14.10
CA GLY A 32 -26.18 -9.79 15.14
C GLY A 32 -25.47 -9.44 16.45
N GLN A 33 -24.16 -9.15 16.39
CA GLN A 33 -23.35 -8.85 17.55
C GLN A 33 -23.33 -7.35 17.87
N THR A 34 -23.21 -7.03 19.15
CA THR A 34 -23.10 -5.64 19.61
C THR A 34 -21.66 -5.15 19.64
N LEU A 35 -21.48 -3.84 19.66
CA LEU A 35 -20.16 -3.22 19.81
C LEU A 35 -19.71 -3.32 21.27
N THR A 36 -18.93 -4.36 21.58
CA THR A 36 -18.37 -4.60 22.91
C THR A 36 -16.93 -4.09 23.03
N ILE A 37 -16.40 -4.04 24.26
CA ILE A 37 -14.97 -3.75 24.49
C ILE A 37 -14.09 -4.74 23.73
N ALA A 38 -14.52 -5.99 23.65
CA ALA A 38 -13.82 -7.03 22.92
C ALA A 38 -13.81 -6.73 21.41
N ALA A 39 -14.95 -6.32 20.82
CA ALA A 39 -15.00 -5.86 19.43
C ALA A 39 -14.03 -4.69 19.18
N MET A 40 -13.91 -3.74 20.11
CA MET A 40 -12.96 -2.61 20.00
C MET A 40 -11.50 -3.07 19.92
N VAL A 41 -11.11 -4.08 20.72
CA VAL A 41 -9.75 -4.67 20.64
C VAL A 41 -9.53 -5.33 19.28
N GLY A 42 -10.55 -6.00 18.73
CA GLY A 42 -10.52 -6.54 17.37
C GLY A 42 -10.29 -5.47 16.31
N PHE A 43 -10.96 -4.31 16.43
CA PHE A 43 -10.81 -3.18 15.52
C PHE A 43 -9.40 -2.58 15.54
N ILE A 44 -8.80 -2.44 16.73
CA ILE A 44 -7.41 -1.97 16.88
C ILE A 44 -6.44 -2.95 16.21
N SER A 45 -6.65 -4.25 16.43
CA SER A 45 -5.80 -5.31 15.86
C SER A 45 -5.88 -5.30 14.33
N LEU A 46 -7.09 -5.16 13.79
CA LEU A 46 -7.33 -5.05 12.36
C LEU A 46 -6.66 -3.80 11.76
N ALA A 47 -6.74 -2.65 12.42
CA ALA A 47 -6.06 -1.44 11.95
C ALA A 47 -4.55 -1.65 11.85
N GLY A 48 -3.95 -2.41 12.77
CA GLY A 48 -2.55 -2.82 12.71
C GLY A 48 -2.24 -3.71 11.49
N ILE A 49 -3.08 -4.71 11.21
CA ILE A 49 -2.91 -5.60 10.06
C ILE A 49 -3.08 -4.83 8.74
N ALA A 50 -4.13 -4.02 8.62
CA ALA A 50 -4.40 -3.21 7.42
C ALA A 50 -3.30 -2.18 7.16
N SER A 51 -2.81 -1.50 8.20
CA SER A 51 -1.70 -0.56 8.05
C SER A 51 -0.39 -1.26 7.66
N ARG A 52 -0.09 -2.44 8.22
CA ARG A 52 1.07 -3.24 7.81
C ARG A 52 0.99 -3.65 6.34
N ASN A 53 -0.17 -4.10 5.88
CA ASN A 53 -0.37 -4.49 4.49
C ASN A 53 -0.21 -3.28 3.55
N GLY A 54 -0.80 -2.13 3.89
CA GLY A 54 -0.63 -0.89 3.11
C GLY A 54 0.81 -0.37 3.09
N ILE A 55 1.53 -0.40 4.22
CA ILE A 55 2.94 0.03 4.30
C ILE A 55 3.83 -0.87 3.44
N LEU A 56 3.61 -2.20 3.45
CA LEU A 56 4.41 -3.14 2.66
C LEU A 56 4.23 -2.92 1.15
N LEU A 57 3.00 -2.67 0.70
CA LEU A 57 2.70 -2.34 -0.68
C LEU A 57 3.45 -1.05 -1.10
N LEU A 58 3.32 -0.01 -0.28
CA LEU A 58 3.96 1.28 -0.53
C LEU A 58 5.49 1.18 -0.56
N ASN A 59 6.09 0.43 0.38
CA ASN A 59 7.54 0.29 0.45
C ASN A 59 8.10 -0.46 -0.77
N HIS A 60 7.36 -1.45 -1.29
CA HIS A 60 7.75 -2.16 -2.50
C HIS A 60 7.69 -1.26 -3.73
N TYR A 61 6.65 -0.45 -3.84
CA TYR A 61 6.51 0.57 -4.89
C TYR A 61 7.70 1.55 -4.87
N LEU A 62 8.05 2.08 -3.69
CA LEU A 62 9.22 2.93 -3.50
C LEU A 62 10.55 2.22 -3.84
N HIS A 63 10.67 0.93 -3.50
CA HIS A 63 11.88 0.16 -3.78
C HIS A 63 12.11 0.00 -5.28
N LEU A 64 11.07 -0.39 -6.04
CA LEU A 64 11.17 -0.53 -7.49
C LEU A 64 11.54 0.80 -8.18
N VAL A 65 10.93 1.91 -7.79
CA VAL A 65 11.25 3.24 -8.36
C VAL A 65 12.67 3.67 -8.06
N LYS A 66 13.14 3.44 -6.83
CA LYS A 66 14.40 3.99 -6.34
C LYS A 66 15.61 3.15 -6.73
N TYR A 67 15.47 1.83 -6.78
CA TYR A 67 16.59 0.90 -6.93
C TYR A 67 16.61 0.18 -8.27
N GLU A 68 15.45 -0.06 -8.89
CA GLU A 68 15.40 -0.73 -10.20
C GLU A 68 15.36 0.26 -11.37
N GLY A 69 15.13 1.55 -11.09
CA GLY A 69 15.16 2.61 -12.11
C GLY A 69 14.14 2.40 -13.23
N GLU A 70 13.13 1.54 -13.00
CA GLU A 70 12.08 1.30 -13.97
C GLU A 70 11.24 2.56 -14.14
N ASP A 71 11.05 2.97 -15.39
CA ASP A 71 10.01 3.90 -15.77
C ASP A 71 8.67 3.36 -15.26
N TRP A 72 7.78 4.26 -14.83
CA TRP A 72 6.44 3.98 -14.32
C TRP A 72 5.55 3.28 -15.37
N SER A 73 5.84 2.02 -15.64
CA SER A 73 5.18 1.18 -16.63
C SER A 73 4.07 0.38 -15.96
N GLN A 74 3.00 0.14 -16.72
CA GLN A 74 1.89 -0.70 -16.31
C GLN A 74 2.35 -2.10 -15.85
N ALA A 75 3.45 -2.60 -16.42
CA ALA A 75 4.06 -3.87 -16.05
C ALA A 75 4.67 -3.87 -14.63
N MET A 76 5.30 -2.77 -14.23
CA MET A 76 5.94 -2.56 -12.92
C MET A 76 4.90 -2.59 -11.80
N ILE A 77 3.77 -1.91 -12.00
CA ILE A 77 2.67 -1.84 -11.03
C ILE A 77 1.96 -3.19 -10.88
N VAL A 78 1.73 -3.88 -12.01
CA VAL A 78 1.13 -5.22 -12.00
C VAL A 78 2.05 -6.22 -11.31
N ARG A 79 3.35 -6.17 -11.59
CA ARG A 79 4.36 -7.01 -10.94
C ARG A 79 4.41 -6.74 -9.44
N ALA A 80 4.47 -5.47 -9.04
CA ALA A 80 4.48 -5.05 -7.65
C ALA A 80 3.22 -5.50 -6.89
N GLY A 81 2.06 -5.43 -7.55
CA GLY A 81 0.82 -6.00 -7.02
C GLY A 81 0.94 -7.51 -6.85
N VAL A 82 1.15 -8.26 -7.93
CA VAL A 82 1.16 -9.74 -7.93
C VAL A 82 2.15 -10.30 -6.90
N GLU A 83 3.35 -9.74 -6.78
CA GLU A 83 4.36 -10.15 -5.79
C GLU A 83 3.90 -9.92 -4.34
N ARG A 84 2.99 -8.97 -4.10
CA ARG A 84 2.43 -8.66 -2.77
C ARG A 84 1.15 -9.42 -2.47
N LEU A 85 0.43 -9.86 -3.50
CA LEU A 85 -0.80 -10.64 -3.35
C LEU A 85 -0.55 -11.92 -2.52
N ALA A 86 0.54 -12.63 -2.82
CA ALA A 86 0.88 -13.87 -2.13
C ALA A 86 1.13 -13.67 -0.62
N PRO A 87 1.94 -12.68 -0.18
CA PRO A 87 2.07 -12.32 1.23
C PRO A 87 0.76 -11.91 1.92
N VAL A 88 -0.07 -11.08 1.27
CA VAL A 88 -1.35 -10.63 1.86
C VAL A 88 -2.29 -11.82 2.05
N LEU A 89 -2.45 -12.65 1.03
CA LEU A 89 -3.22 -13.88 1.09
C LEU A 89 -2.73 -14.83 2.16
N MET A 90 -1.42 -15.00 2.32
CA MET A 90 -0.86 -15.84 3.37
C MET A 90 -1.33 -15.37 4.76
N THR A 91 -1.24 -14.07 5.04
CA THR A 91 -1.72 -13.53 6.32
C THR A 91 -3.23 -13.69 6.50
N ALA A 92 -4.01 -13.40 5.46
CA ALA A 92 -5.47 -13.52 5.50
C ALA A 92 -5.92 -14.97 5.70
N LEU A 93 -5.28 -15.94 5.02
CA LEU A 93 -5.57 -17.36 5.16
C LEU A 93 -5.15 -17.88 6.54
N THR A 94 -3.95 -17.53 7.02
CA THR A 94 -3.49 -17.94 8.35
C THR A 94 -4.40 -17.41 9.46
N SER A 95 -4.72 -16.11 9.43
CA SER A 95 -5.65 -15.51 10.41
C SER A 95 -7.06 -16.06 10.24
N GLY A 96 -7.53 -16.23 8.99
CA GLY A 96 -8.83 -16.79 8.69
C GLY A 96 -9.01 -18.18 9.28
N ILE A 97 -8.10 -19.11 8.97
CA ILE A 97 -8.13 -20.48 9.48
C ILE A 97 -8.09 -20.50 11.02
N GLY A 98 -7.30 -19.63 11.64
CA GLY A 98 -7.22 -19.54 13.11
C GLY A 98 -8.48 -18.99 13.78
N LEU A 99 -9.20 -18.09 13.10
CA LEU A 99 -10.38 -17.41 13.65
C LEU A 99 -11.71 -18.08 13.29
N VAL A 100 -11.79 -18.79 12.17
CA VAL A 100 -12.99 -19.53 11.73
C VAL A 100 -13.60 -20.42 12.83
N PRO A 101 -12.86 -21.32 13.51
CA PRO A 101 -13.45 -22.15 14.55
C PRO A 101 -13.94 -21.34 15.75
N LEU A 102 -13.30 -20.21 16.03
CA LEU A 102 -13.67 -19.32 17.13
C LEU A 102 -14.99 -18.58 16.85
N VAL A 103 -15.21 -18.19 15.58
CA VAL A 103 -16.47 -17.59 15.13
C VAL A 103 -17.59 -18.64 15.14
N ILE A 104 -17.33 -19.87 14.71
CA ILE A 104 -18.35 -20.93 14.72
C ILE A 104 -18.75 -21.34 16.15
N ALA A 105 -17.77 -21.43 17.07
CA ALA A 105 -17.99 -21.83 18.46
C ALA A 105 -18.42 -20.68 19.39
N GLY A 106 -18.91 -19.56 18.84
CA GLY A 106 -19.20 -18.34 19.61
C GLY A 106 -20.30 -18.45 20.66
N GLY A 107 -21.17 -19.46 20.55
CA GLY A 107 -22.27 -19.71 21.49
C GLY A 107 -21.90 -20.52 22.74
N GLU A 108 -20.64 -20.94 22.89
CA GLU A 108 -20.20 -21.73 24.04
C GLU A 108 -19.79 -20.85 25.24
N PRO A 109 -20.07 -21.28 26.49
CA PRO A 109 -19.65 -20.57 27.69
C PRO A 109 -18.13 -20.33 27.71
N GLY A 110 -17.73 -19.09 27.97
CA GLY A 110 -16.31 -18.68 28.00
C GLY A 110 -15.76 -18.15 26.68
N LYS A 111 -16.51 -18.20 25.58
CA LYS A 111 -16.11 -17.61 24.28
C LYS A 111 -16.74 -16.25 23.98
N GLU A 112 -17.55 -15.72 24.88
CA GLU A 112 -18.34 -14.49 24.72
C GLU A 112 -17.49 -13.23 24.41
N ILE A 113 -16.26 -13.18 24.90
CA ILE A 113 -15.31 -12.08 24.61
C ILE A 113 -14.60 -12.33 23.28
N LEU A 114 -14.20 -13.57 23.03
CA LEU A 114 -13.41 -13.92 21.86
C LEU A 114 -14.22 -13.92 20.56
N TYR A 115 -15.51 -14.24 20.63
CA TYR A 115 -16.43 -14.27 19.50
C TYR A 115 -16.51 -12.92 18.75
N PRO A 116 -16.79 -11.77 19.41
CA PRO A 116 -16.79 -10.46 18.77
C PRO A 116 -15.42 -9.98 18.29
N VAL A 117 -14.34 -10.31 19.01
CA VAL A 117 -12.97 -10.01 18.56
C VAL A 117 -12.69 -10.72 17.22
N ALA A 118 -12.96 -12.03 17.18
CA ALA A 118 -12.69 -12.87 16.02
C ALA A 118 -13.54 -12.46 14.82
N THR A 119 -14.82 -12.14 15.04
CA THR A 119 -15.75 -11.72 13.99
C THR A 119 -15.30 -10.42 13.34
N VAL A 120 -14.88 -9.43 14.14
CA VAL A 120 -14.36 -8.16 13.64
C VAL A 120 -13.12 -8.37 12.79
N ILE A 121 -12.14 -9.13 13.29
CA ILE A 121 -10.89 -9.36 12.57
C ILE A 121 -11.15 -10.14 11.28
N LEU A 122 -11.95 -11.21 11.34
CA LEU A 122 -12.25 -12.04 10.18
C LEU A 122 -13.00 -11.25 9.09
N GLY A 123 -14.04 -10.51 9.47
CA GLY A 123 -14.81 -9.69 8.53
C GLY A 123 -14.00 -8.56 7.89
N GLY A 124 -13.17 -7.89 8.69
CA GLY A 124 -12.29 -6.84 8.22
C GLY A 124 -11.20 -7.36 7.28
N LEU A 125 -10.62 -8.51 7.60
CA LEU A 125 -9.62 -9.17 6.75
C LEU A 125 -10.21 -9.62 5.42
N ILE A 126 -11.38 -10.25 5.43
CA ILE A 126 -12.05 -10.69 4.19
C ILE A 126 -12.33 -9.48 3.30
N SER A 127 -12.91 -8.42 3.87
CA SER A 127 -13.21 -7.20 3.12
C SER A 127 -11.96 -6.51 2.59
N SER A 128 -10.92 -6.35 3.43
CA SER A 128 -9.64 -5.75 3.02
C SER A 128 -8.93 -6.58 1.96
N THR A 129 -8.98 -7.91 2.06
CA THR A 129 -8.30 -8.82 1.11
C THR A 129 -9.05 -8.86 -0.22
N MET A 130 -10.39 -8.92 -0.20
CA MET A 130 -11.18 -8.74 -1.42
C MET A 130 -10.88 -7.40 -2.05
N LEU A 131 -10.74 -6.34 -1.24
CA LEU A 131 -10.36 -5.06 -1.77
C LEU A 131 -8.96 -5.07 -2.37
N ASP A 132 -7.96 -5.70 -1.75
CA ASP A 132 -6.63 -5.83 -2.34
C ASP A 132 -6.68 -6.55 -3.70
N PHE A 133 -7.50 -7.60 -3.83
CA PHE A 133 -7.78 -8.26 -5.10
C PHE A 133 -8.48 -7.37 -6.13
N PHE A 134 -9.31 -6.42 -5.71
CA PHE A 134 -9.95 -5.42 -6.58
C PHE A 134 -9.05 -4.21 -6.86
N VAL A 135 -8.20 -3.85 -5.92
CA VAL A 135 -7.24 -2.74 -5.98
C VAL A 135 -6.18 -3.05 -7.03
N HIS A 136 -5.78 -4.30 -7.22
CA HIS A 136 -4.85 -4.68 -8.30
C HIS A 136 -5.40 -4.39 -9.72
N PRO A 137 -6.57 -4.90 -10.12
CA PRO A 137 -7.19 -4.57 -11.41
C PRO A 137 -7.67 -3.11 -11.46
N ALA A 138 -8.06 -2.50 -10.34
CA ALA A 138 -8.43 -1.09 -10.30
C ALA A 138 -7.21 -0.16 -10.44
N LEU A 139 -6.04 -0.49 -9.89
CA LEU A 139 -4.79 0.22 -10.18
C LEU A 139 -4.44 0.07 -11.66
N PHE A 140 -4.57 -1.14 -12.21
CA PHE A 140 -4.36 -1.39 -13.64
C PHE A 140 -5.27 -0.49 -14.50
N TRP A 141 -6.56 -0.36 -14.15
CA TRP A 141 -7.53 0.41 -14.92
C TRP A 141 -7.46 1.92 -14.69
N LEU A 142 -7.32 2.37 -13.44
CA LEU A 142 -7.36 3.78 -13.05
C LEU A 142 -6.03 4.49 -13.28
N MET A 143 -4.90 3.80 -13.06
CA MET A 143 -3.56 4.38 -13.23
C MET A 143 -2.99 4.19 -14.63
N GLY A 144 -3.52 3.26 -15.44
CA GLY A 144 -3.16 3.11 -16.86
C GLY A 144 -3.43 4.36 -17.71
N LEU A 145 -4.27 5.29 -17.25
CA LEU A 145 -4.63 6.52 -18.00
C LEU A 145 -4.26 7.84 -17.31
N ARG A 146 -4.06 7.90 -15.99
CA ARG A 146 -3.92 9.17 -15.23
C ARG A 146 -2.65 9.28 -14.38
N ALA A 147 -1.90 8.20 -14.17
CA ALA A 147 -0.64 8.24 -13.43
C ALA A 147 0.55 8.61 -14.33
N ALA A 148 0.49 8.24 -15.63
CA ALA A 148 1.45 8.67 -16.64
C ALA A 148 1.54 10.20 -16.77
N GLU A 149 0.42 10.91 -16.65
CA GLU A 149 0.35 12.33 -17.01
C GLU A 149 0.78 13.29 -15.88
N ARG A 150 0.72 12.88 -14.61
CA ARG A 150 1.05 13.77 -13.47
C ARG A 150 2.48 13.65 -12.95
N VAL A 151 3.10 12.48 -13.08
CA VAL A 151 4.49 12.27 -12.63
C VAL A 151 5.49 12.76 -13.68
N VAL A 152 5.19 12.56 -14.97
CA VAL A 152 5.95 13.15 -16.10
C VAL A 152 6.04 14.67 -15.97
N ASN A 153 4.94 15.34 -15.60
CA ASN A 153 4.93 16.80 -15.44
C ASN A 153 5.72 17.31 -14.22
N SER A 154 5.83 16.53 -13.13
CA SER A 154 6.66 16.93 -11.96
C SER A 154 8.16 16.67 -12.17
N SER A 155 8.52 15.59 -12.87
CA SER A 155 9.91 15.21 -13.13
C SER A 155 10.56 16.07 -14.23
N ASP A 156 9.82 16.43 -15.29
CA ASP A 156 10.29 17.38 -16.31
C ASP A 156 10.57 18.77 -15.74
N SER A 157 9.83 19.18 -14.71
CA SER A 157 9.99 20.47 -14.05
C SER A 157 11.26 20.53 -13.20
N GLU A 158 11.59 19.43 -12.51
CA GLU A 158 12.77 19.33 -11.64
C GLU A 158 14.06 19.11 -12.45
N GLN A 159 14.01 18.33 -13.54
CA GLN A 159 15.15 18.18 -14.47
C GLN A 159 15.48 19.46 -15.23
N ARG A 160 14.49 20.25 -15.68
CA ARG A 160 14.74 21.55 -16.34
C ARG A 160 15.38 22.58 -15.41
N LEU A 161 15.11 22.51 -14.10
CA LEU A 161 15.74 23.39 -13.11
C LEU A 161 17.18 22.99 -12.78
N LEU A 162 17.51 21.69 -12.88
CA LEU A 162 18.88 21.19 -12.68
C LEU A 162 19.75 21.36 -13.93
N ASP A 163 19.22 21.14 -15.14
CA ASP A 163 19.93 21.38 -16.42
C ASP A 163 20.11 22.87 -16.73
N GLY A 164 19.25 23.75 -16.20
CA GLY A 164 19.45 25.20 -16.29
C GLY A 164 20.60 25.73 -15.43
N SER A 165 21.11 24.92 -14.49
CA SER A 165 22.23 25.27 -13.61
C SER A 165 23.59 24.73 -14.05
N SER A 166 23.62 23.87 -15.07
CA SER A 166 24.82 23.23 -15.62
C SER A 166 25.12 23.67 -17.07
N SER A 167 24.98 24.97 -17.36
CA SER A 167 25.58 25.52 -18.58
C SER A 167 27.12 25.48 -18.48
N PRO A 168 27.85 25.01 -19.50
CA PRO A 168 29.28 24.77 -19.44
C PRO A 168 30.04 26.10 -19.48
N SER A 169 30.57 26.55 -18.33
CA SER A 169 31.54 27.63 -18.29
C SER A 169 32.97 27.08 -18.10
N SER A 170 33.72 27.17 -19.21
CA SER A 170 35.14 27.56 -19.23
C SER A 170 36.24 26.58 -18.81
N VAL A 171 36.14 25.28 -19.08
CA VAL A 171 37.30 24.37 -18.93
C VAL A 171 37.77 23.74 -20.25
N ASP A 172 36.91 23.61 -21.26
CA ASP A 172 37.28 22.95 -22.52
C ASP A 172 37.79 23.90 -23.63
N ALA A 173 37.91 25.20 -23.34
CA ALA A 173 38.47 26.17 -24.30
C ALA A 173 40.01 26.15 -24.36
N ASN A 174 40.71 25.46 -23.45
CA ASN A 174 42.18 25.51 -23.35
C ASN A 174 42.91 24.28 -23.92
N ALA A 175 42.18 23.28 -24.44
CA ALA A 175 42.78 22.09 -25.05
C ALA A 175 43.05 22.25 -26.56
N ALA A 176 42.47 23.26 -27.21
CA ALA A 176 42.62 23.51 -28.64
C ALA A 176 43.81 24.44 -28.99
N ASP A 177 44.39 25.16 -28.02
CA ASP A 177 45.43 26.16 -28.28
C ASP A 177 46.87 25.63 -28.11
N VAL A 178 47.06 24.45 -27.51
CA VAL A 178 48.40 23.87 -27.29
C VAL A 178 48.87 22.98 -28.47
N ALA A 179 47.97 22.60 -29.38
CA ALA A 179 48.32 21.78 -30.55
C ALA A 179 48.67 22.62 -31.81
N THR A 180 48.58 23.96 -31.73
CA THR A 180 48.79 24.87 -32.88
C THR A 180 50.01 25.80 -32.73
N ALA A 181 50.91 25.50 -31.80
CA ALA A 181 52.27 26.06 -31.72
C ALA A 181 53.22 24.87 -31.55
N ARG A 182 53.88 24.32 -32.58
CA ARG A 182 55.03 24.91 -33.28
C ARG A 182 55.92 25.78 -32.39
#